data_AF-A0A957BEF2-F1
#
_entry.id   AF-A0A957BEF2-F1
#
_cell.length_a   1.000
_cell.length_b   1.000
_cell.length_c   1.000
_cell.angle_alpha   90.00
_cell.angle_beta   90.00
_cell.angle_gamma   90.00
#
_symmetry.space_group_name_H-M   'P 1'
#
loop_
_entity.id
_entity.type
_entity.pdbx_description
1 polymer ?
#
loop_
_entity_poly.entity_id
_entity_poly.type
_entity_poly.pdbx_seq_one_letter_code
_entity_poly.pdbx_strand_id
1 'polypeptide(L)'
;MYQQQTFQLTSDWRIPSYAQSMIWAKNAVDAAPTTGEEGTVTLGIDKSPITLHWGNAQGPALRQLKWQPDDLHWDGSVRIGGMVDAVHLSAFPGLDETIAVVHIGGQPLLPDTAPFARSDQRQNVPYAEPEWLEGIDNEVDFGYTTWLVGEESPLYAIVYDALSSKLPIHAYGLLPSVTQGWHQHVALPILLQAITVFTS
;
A
#
# COMPACT_ATOMS: atom_id res chain seq x y z
N MET A 1 8.85 9.42 28.95
CA MET A 1 9.83 8.90 27.98
C MET A 1 9.35 7.51 27.61
N TYR A 2 8.98 7.28 26.36
CA TYR A 2 8.52 5.96 25.93
C TYR A 2 9.71 5.00 25.88
N GLN A 3 9.48 3.74 26.23
CA GLN A 3 10.47 2.69 26.00
C GLN A 3 10.60 2.51 24.48
N GLN A 4 11.82 2.35 23.98
CA GLN A 4 12.06 2.10 22.55
C GLN A 4 12.14 0.59 22.28
N GLN A 5 11.67 0.18 21.11
CA GLN A 5 11.83 -1.18 20.57
C GLN A 5 12.27 -1.10 19.13
N THR A 6 13.16 -2.02 18.76
CA THR A 6 13.56 -2.24 17.37
C THR A 6 12.64 -3.30 16.75
N PHE A 7 12.15 -3.00 15.55
CA PHE A 7 11.33 -3.85 14.71
C PHE A 7 12.04 -4.11 13.39
N GLN A 8 11.64 -5.19 12.75
CA GLN A 8 11.95 -5.57 11.39
C GLN A 8 10.64 -5.52 10.60
N LEU A 9 10.64 -4.93 9.41
CA LEU A 9 9.41 -4.87 8.61
C LEU A 9 9.05 -6.25 8.06
N THR A 10 10.03 -7.07 7.70
CA THR A 10 9.84 -8.34 7.00
C THR A 10 10.94 -9.35 7.32
N SER A 11 10.58 -10.62 7.48
CA SER A 11 11.52 -11.75 7.44
C SER A 11 11.43 -12.63 6.17
N ASP A 12 10.31 -12.56 5.44
CA ASP A 12 10.00 -13.49 4.34
C ASP A 12 10.34 -12.97 2.94
N TRP A 13 10.53 -11.66 2.79
CA TRP A 13 10.95 -11.03 1.53
C TRP A 13 11.96 -9.90 1.78
N ARG A 14 12.64 -9.47 0.72
CA ARG A 14 13.64 -8.39 0.77
C ARG A 14 13.11 -7.13 0.13
N ILE A 15 13.24 -6.01 0.84
CA ILE A 15 12.89 -4.68 0.36
C ILE A 15 13.81 -4.35 -0.84
N PRO A 16 13.24 -3.99 -2.01
CA PRO A 16 14.00 -3.61 -3.19
C PRO A 16 14.98 -2.47 -2.86
N SER A 17 16.18 -2.49 -3.43
CA SER A 17 17.23 -1.51 -3.10
C SER A 17 16.81 -0.06 -3.30
N TYR A 18 15.97 0.22 -4.31
CA TYR A 18 15.44 1.56 -4.55
C TYR A 18 14.46 2.06 -3.45
N ALA A 19 13.90 1.15 -2.65
CA ALA A 19 12.93 1.44 -1.61
C ALA A 19 13.53 1.48 -0.20
N GLN A 20 14.69 0.86 0.05
CA GLN A 20 15.25 0.68 1.40
C GLN A 20 15.43 2.00 2.18
N SER A 21 15.89 3.07 1.51
CA SER A 21 16.04 4.39 2.12
C SER A 21 14.78 5.27 2.05
N MET A 22 13.73 4.75 1.42
CA MET A 22 12.49 5.49 1.17
C MET A 22 11.39 5.10 2.16
N ILE A 23 11.47 3.97 2.84
CA ILE A 23 10.41 3.58 3.78
C ILE A 23 10.63 4.23 5.14
N TRP A 24 9.56 4.86 5.63
CA TRP A 24 9.45 5.38 6.99
C TRP A 24 8.34 4.62 7.72
N ALA A 25 8.58 4.27 8.98
CA ALA A 25 7.57 3.71 9.86
C ALA A 25 7.12 4.77 10.85
N LYS A 26 5.81 4.88 11.08
CA LYS A 26 5.18 5.84 11.99
C LYS A 26 4.14 5.13 12.86
N ASN A 27 4.13 5.45 14.15
CA ASN A 27 3.05 5.08 15.06
C ASN A 27 2.46 6.35 15.71
N ALA A 28 1.67 6.22 16.78
CA ALA A 28 1.06 7.38 17.44
C ALA A 28 2.07 8.23 18.24
N VAL A 29 3.28 7.74 18.48
CA VAL A 29 4.31 8.40 19.31
C VAL A 29 5.39 9.08 18.47
N ASP A 30 5.97 8.34 17.53
CA ASP A 30 7.11 8.80 16.73
C ASP A 30 7.13 8.19 15.31
N ALA A 31 8.11 8.64 14.52
CA ALA A 31 8.36 8.15 13.18
C ALA A 31 9.88 8.09 12.92
N ALA A 32 10.31 7.06 12.21
CA ALA A 32 11.72 6.84 11.89
C ALA A 32 11.89 6.18 10.50
N PRO A 33 13.01 6.45 9.80
CA PRO A 33 13.33 5.75 8.56
C PRO A 33 13.71 4.30 8.87
N THR A 34 13.39 3.40 7.96
CA THR A 34 13.87 2.01 8.03
C THR A 34 15.26 1.87 7.42
N THR A 35 15.96 0.80 7.77
CA THR A 35 17.33 0.53 7.29
C THR A 35 17.51 -0.92 6.89
N GLY A 36 18.39 -1.16 5.90
CA GLY A 36 18.73 -2.51 5.44
C GLY A 36 17.64 -3.18 4.59
N GLU A 37 17.93 -4.41 4.16
CA GLU A 37 17.07 -5.17 3.22
C GLU A 37 15.79 -5.70 3.85
N GLU A 38 15.74 -5.77 5.18
CA GLU A 38 14.62 -6.28 5.97
C GLU A 38 13.81 -5.16 6.65
N GLY A 39 14.27 -3.91 6.52
CA GLY A 39 13.59 -2.74 7.08
C GLY A 39 13.67 -2.67 8.61
N THR A 40 14.87 -2.63 9.18
CA THR A 40 15.04 -2.42 10.62
C THR A 40 14.69 -0.98 10.99
N VAL A 41 13.87 -0.79 12.02
CA VAL A 41 13.44 0.52 12.53
C VAL A 41 13.30 0.52 14.05
N THR A 42 13.58 1.62 14.73
CA THR A 42 13.38 1.76 16.18
C THR A 42 12.34 2.84 16.47
N LEU A 43 11.29 2.48 17.18
CA LEU A 43 10.15 3.35 17.53
C LEU A 43 9.85 3.28 19.03
N GLY A 44 9.15 4.29 19.54
CA GLY A 44 8.57 4.28 20.88
C GLY A 44 7.43 3.25 20.97
N ILE A 45 7.39 2.46 22.04
CA ILE A 45 6.37 1.41 22.23
C ILE A 45 5.07 2.03 22.75
N ASP A 46 4.01 1.89 21.98
CA ASP A 46 2.63 2.23 22.35
C ASP A 46 1.60 1.15 21.97
N LYS A 47 2.04 0.09 21.27
CA LYS A 47 1.22 -0.99 20.71
C LYS A 47 0.15 -0.54 19.71
N SER A 48 0.25 0.68 19.19
CA SER A 48 -0.63 1.14 18.11
C SER A 48 -0.17 0.56 16.76
N PRO A 49 -1.07 0.43 15.77
CA PRO A 49 -0.68 0.03 14.42
C PRO A 49 0.42 0.93 13.86
N ILE A 50 1.28 0.35 13.02
CA ILE A 50 2.41 1.05 12.42
C ILE A 50 2.06 1.34 10.96
N THR A 51 2.06 2.61 10.57
CA THR A 51 1.85 3.03 9.19
C THR A 51 3.18 3.20 8.49
N LEU A 52 3.31 2.57 7.32
CA LEU A 52 4.46 2.76 6.42
C LEU A 52 4.20 3.93 5.49
N HIS A 53 5.19 4.80 5.33
CA HIS A 53 5.18 5.96 4.45
C HIS A 53 6.36 5.92 3.47
N TRP A 54 6.18 6.55 2.30
CA TRP A 54 7.23 6.69 1.29
C TRP A 54 7.96 8.03 1.37
N GLY A 55 9.29 8.03 1.27
CA GLY A 55 10.19 9.18 1.27
C GLY A 55 10.44 9.79 2.65
N ASN A 56 9.38 10.11 3.40
CA ASN A 56 9.45 10.68 4.74
C ASN A 56 8.21 10.37 5.58
N ALA A 57 8.20 10.74 6.86
CA ALA A 57 7.10 10.49 7.79
C ALA A 57 5.76 11.17 7.44
N GLN A 58 5.77 12.15 6.53
CA GLN A 58 4.59 12.85 6.00
C GLN A 58 4.35 12.53 4.52
N GLY A 59 5.13 11.60 3.95
CA GLY A 59 4.92 11.13 2.59
C GLY A 59 3.68 10.27 2.47
N PRO A 60 3.35 9.79 1.26
CA PRO A 60 2.14 9.00 1.08
C PRO A 60 2.23 7.72 1.90
N ALA A 61 1.15 7.44 2.63
CA ALA A 61 0.98 6.18 3.33
C ALA A 61 0.91 5.05 2.30
N LEU A 62 1.54 3.92 2.62
CA LEU A 62 1.59 2.74 1.78
C LEU A 62 0.69 1.64 2.33
N ARG A 63 0.82 1.38 3.63
CA ARG A 63 0.12 0.30 4.31
C ARG A 63 0.14 0.52 5.81
N GLN A 64 -0.93 0.10 6.48
CA GLN A 64 -0.93 -0.08 7.93
C GLN A 64 -0.63 -1.53 8.31
N LEU A 65 0.24 -1.69 9.30
CA LEU A 65 0.66 -2.99 9.84
C LEU A 65 0.15 -3.12 11.27
N LYS A 66 -0.26 -4.33 11.62
CA LYS A 66 -0.62 -4.65 12.99
C LYS A 66 0.65 -4.62 13.84
N TRP A 67 0.55 -4.01 15.03
CA TRP A 67 1.64 -4.09 15.99
C TRP A 67 1.85 -5.55 16.41
N GLN A 68 3.10 -5.99 16.35
CA GLN A 68 3.52 -7.26 16.91
C GLN A 68 5.03 -7.19 17.24
N PRO A 69 5.52 -8.04 18.16
CA PRO A 69 6.91 -7.98 18.56
C PRO A 69 7.82 -8.41 17.42
N ASP A 70 8.95 -7.71 17.30
CA ASP A 70 10.10 -8.03 16.48
C ASP A 70 9.89 -7.92 14.95
N ASP A 71 9.00 -8.68 14.33
CA ASP A 71 8.76 -8.68 12.88
C ASP A 71 7.35 -8.18 12.58
N LEU A 72 7.13 -7.23 11.66
CA LEU A 72 5.81 -6.70 11.30
C LEU A 72 5.12 -7.42 10.11
N HIS A 73 5.77 -8.44 9.54
CA HIS A 73 5.27 -9.29 8.45
C HIS A 73 4.75 -8.49 7.25
N TRP A 74 5.40 -7.38 6.92
CA TRP A 74 5.16 -6.69 5.67
C TRP A 74 5.68 -7.54 4.53
N ASP A 75 4.92 -7.64 3.44
CA ASP A 75 5.19 -8.45 2.26
C ASP A 75 5.45 -7.59 1.01
N GLY A 76 5.70 -6.28 1.22
CA GLY A 76 5.88 -5.32 0.14
C GLY A 76 4.57 -4.80 -0.45
N SER A 77 3.43 -5.21 0.09
CA SER A 77 2.16 -4.72 -0.42
C SER A 77 1.79 -3.33 0.07
N VAL A 78 1.04 -2.67 -0.79
CA VAL A 78 0.46 -1.34 -0.62
C VAL A 78 -1.05 -1.50 -0.67
N ARG A 79 -1.76 -0.87 0.27
CA ARG A 79 -3.21 -1.04 0.44
C ARG A 79 -3.83 0.31 0.77
N ILE A 80 -4.57 0.87 -0.18
CA ILE A 80 -5.14 2.22 -0.08
C ILE A 80 -6.64 2.16 -0.34
N GLY A 81 -7.41 2.76 0.55
CA GLY A 81 -8.81 3.10 0.30
C GLY A 81 -8.88 4.53 -0.19
N GLY A 82 -9.42 4.77 -1.39
CA GLY A 82 -9.49 6.10 -1.96
C GLY A 82 -10.45 6.25 -3.13
N MET A 83 -10.19 7.26 -3.93
CA MET A 83 -10.78 7.47 -5.25
C MET A 83 -9.68 7.53 -6.30
N VAL A 84 -10.02 7.13 -7.53
CA VAL A 84 -9.15 7.39 -8.68
C VAL A 84 -9.31 8.86 -9.07
N ASP A 85 -8.23 9.63 -8.97
CA ASP A 85 -8.25 11.05 -9.29
C ASP A 85 -7.85 11.33 -10.74
N ALA A 86 -6.91 10.54 -11.26
CA ALA A 86 -6.43 10.68 -12.63
C ALA A 86 -5.85 9.39 -13.16
N VAL A 87 -5.91 9.24 -14.48
CA VAL A 87 -5.28 8.16 -15.24
C VAL A 87 -4.52 8.79 -16.40
N HIS A 88 -3.25 8.44 -16.54
CA HIS A 88 -2.39 8.87 -17.64
C HIS A 88 -1.83 7.64 -18.36
N LEU A 89 -2.12 7.50 -19.65
CA LEU A 89 -1.52 6.47 -20.49
C LEU A 89 -0.16 6.93 -20.99
N SER A 90 0.87 6.13 -20.74
CA SER A 90 2.24 6.45 -21.11
C SER A 90 2.95 5.24 -21.71
N ALA A 91 3.72 5.48 -22.77
CA ALA A 91 4.69 4.53 -23.27
C ALA A 91 6.03 4.78 -22.58
N PHE A 92 6.52 3.80 -21.82
CA PHE A 92 7.82 3.91 -21.17
C PHE A 92 8.93 3.36 -22.07
N PRO A 93 10.09 4.04 -22.18
CA PRO A 93 11.21 3.52 -22.95
C PRO A 93 11.63 2.13 -22.47
N GLY A 94 11.66 1.15 -23.38
CA GLY A 94 12.04 -0.23 -23.07
C GLY A 94 10.88 -1.14 -22.65
N LEU A 95 9.65 -0.65 -22.65
CA LEU A 95 8.44 -1.46 -22.52
C LEU A 95 7.68 -1.48 -23.86
N ASP A 96 7.24 -2.67 -24.26
CA ASP A 96 6.46 -2.87 -25.49
C ASP A 96 4.97 -2.51 -25.31
N GLU A 97 4.53 -2.38 -24.07
CA GLU A 97 3.14 -2.12 -23.70
C GLU A 97 2.94 -0.70 -23.17
N THR A 98 1.79 -0.10 -23.50
CA THR A 98 1.33 1.13 -22.86
C THR A 98 0.93 0.84 -21.43
N ILE A 99 1.35 1.71 -20.52
CA ILE A 99 1.11 1.57 -19.10
C ILE A 99 0.23 2.73 -18.65
N ALA A 100 -0.84 2.40 -17.95
CA ALA A 100 -1.64 3.38 -17.24
C ALA A 100 -0.99 3.71 -15.90
N VAL A 101 -0.67 4.99 -15.74
CA VAL A 101 -0.26 5.61 -14.48
C VAL A 101 -1.50 6.15 -13.80
N VAL A 102 -1.88 5.53 -12.69
CA VAL A 102 -3.12 5.80 -11.96
C VAL A 102 -2.78 6.57 -10.69
N HIS A 103 -3.42 7.73 -10.50
CA HIS A 103 -3.30 8.53 -9.29
C HIS A 103 -4.48 8.22 -8.38
N ILE A 104 -4.18 7.74 -7.17
CA ILE A 104 -5.18 7.40 -6.16
C ILE A 104 -4.96 8.31 -4.95
N GLY A 105 -5.95 9.15 -4.67
CA GLY A 105 -6.06 9.92 -3.44
C GLY A 105 -6.83 9.13 -2.39
N GLY A 106 -6.24 8.96 -1.21
CA GLY A 106 -6.84 8.13 -0.17
C GLY A 106 -6.02 8.01 1.10
N GLN A 107 -6.38 6.99 1.88
CA GLN A 107 -5.81 6.65 3.18
C GLN A 107 -5.46 5.16 3.18
N PRO A 108 -4.52 4.70 4.03
CA PRO A 108 -4.20 3.28 4.11
C PRO A 108 -5.41 2.49 4.61
N LEU A 109 -5.53 1.25 4.12
CA LEU A 109 -6.49 0.32 4.69
C LEU A 109 -6.02 -0.15 6.08
N LEU A 110 -6.97 -0.44 6.96
CA LEU A 110 -6.72 -1.10 8.25
C LEU A 110 -6.00 -2.45 8.04
N PRO A 111 -5.24 -2.94 9.03
CA PRO A 111 -4.32 -4.06 8.82
C PRO A 111 -5.02 -5.36 8.41
N ASP A 112 -6.23 -5.57 8.93
CA ASP A 112 -7.04 -6.77 8.73
C ASP A 112 -8.02 -6.64 7.54
N THR A 113 -8.08 -5.47 6.87
CA THR A 113 -8.91 -5.27 5.68
C THR A 113 -8.44 -6.18 4.54
N ALA A 114 -9.38 -6.96 4.00
CA ALA A 114 -9.16 -7.89 2.91
C ALA A 114 -10.30 -7.79 1.88
N PRO A 115 -10.01 -7.98 0.57
CA PRO A 115 -11.02 -7.87 -0.47
C PRO A 115 -11.96 -9.09 -0.54
N PHE A 116 -11.61 -10.18 0.13
CA PHE A 116 -12.37 -11.43 0.15
C PHE A 116 -12.07 -12.24 1.41
N ALA A 117 -12.96 -13.17 1.74
CA ALA A 117 -12.77 -14.10 2.86
C ALA A 117 -11.55 -15.00 2.63
N ARG A 118 -10.68 -15.08 3.65
CA ARG A 118 -9.44 -15.84 3.63
C ARG A 118 -9.65 -17.29 4.06
N SER A 119 -8.63 -18.12 3.81
CA SER A 119 -8.68 -19.55 4.13
C SER A 119 -8.85 -19.86 5.63
N ASP A 120 -8.37 -18.99 6.52
CA ASP A 120 -8.54 -19.05 7.97
C ASP A 120 -9.96 -18.68 8.43
N GLN A 121 -10.76 -18.06 7.56
CA GLN A 121 -12.13 -17.63 7.83
C GLN A 121 -13.19 -18.61 7.31
N ARG A 122 -12.79 -19.79 6.79
CA ARG A 122 -13.72 -20.77 6.18
C ARG A 122 -14.93 -21.14 7.05
N GLN A 123 -14.76 -21.13 8.38
CA GLN A 123 -15.80 -21.49 9.35
C GLN A 123 -16.70 -20.30 9.76
N ASN A 124 -16.34 -19.07 9.39
CA ASN A 124 -17.06 -17.86 9.78
C ASN A 124 -18.13 -17.52 8.75
N VAL A 125 -19.19 -18.34 8.70
CA VAL A 125 -20.34 -18.14 7.79
C VAL A 125 -21.49 -17.42 8.51
N PRO A 126 -22.18 -16.45 7.85
CA PRO A 126 -21.91 -15.94 6.50
C PRO A 126 -20.60 -15.14 6.43
N TYR A 127 -19.93 -15.18 5.28
CA TYR A 127 -18.74 -14.35 5.06
C TYR A 127 -19.15 -12.88 5.03
N ALA A 128 -18.40 -12.03 5.72
CA ALA A 128 -18.64 -10.59 5.71
C ALA A 128 -18.45 -10.03 4.30
N GLU A 129 -19.37 -9.18 3.87
CA GLU A 129 -19.21 -8.37 2.67
C GLU A 129 -18.22 -7.24 2.97
N PRO A 130 -17.36 -6.85 2.01
CA PRO A 130 -16.48 -5.72 2.22
C PRO A 130 -17.29 -4.43 2.31
N GLU A 131 -17.00 -3.62 3.32
CA GLU A 131 -17.60 -2.29 3.48
C GLU A 131 -16.54 -1.20 3.29
N TRP A 132 -16.90 -0.14 2.54
CA TRP A 132 -15.99 0.94 2.18
C TRP A 132 -15.38 1.61 3.42
N LEU A 133 -16.23 2.09 4.33
CA LEU A 133 -15.82 2.88 5.48
C LEU A 133 -15.14 2.06 6.58
N GLU A 134 -15.49 0.79 6.71
CA GLU A 134 -14.89 -0.09 7.72
C GLU A 134 -13.45 -0.47 7.39
N GLY A 135 -13.06 -0.37 6.12
CA GLY A 135 -11.74 -0.80 5.68
C GLY A 135 -10.62 0.24 5.84
N ILE A 136 -10.93 1.50 6.14
CA ILE A 136 -10.02 2.65 6.01
C ILE A 136 -9.60 3.18 7.38
N ASP A 137 -8.33 3.54 7.52
CA ASP A 137 -7.88 4.30 8.68
C ASP A 137 -8.09 5.81 8.48
N ASN A 138 -9.12 6.35 9.14
CA ASN A 138 -9.44 7.78 9.08
C ASN A 138 -8.52 8.65 9.94
N GLU A 139 -7.67 8.07 10.78
CA GLU A 139 -6.72 8.81 11.64
C GLU A 139 -5.41 9.15 10.91
N VAL A 140 -5.12 8.49 9.79
CA VAL A 140 -3.96 8.80 8.94
C VAL A 140 -4.34 9.90 7.96
N ASP A 141 -3.48 10.91 7.80
CA ASP A 141 -3.71 12.00 6.86
C ASP A 141 -3.93 11.49 5.43
N PHE A 142 -4.86 12.13 4.72
CA PHE A 142 -5.12 11.87 3.31
C PHE A 142 -3.86 12.14 2.47
N GLY A 143 -3.56 11.23 1.54
CA GLY A 143 -2.39 11.33 0.68
C GLY A 143 -2.66 10.87 -0.75
N TYR A 144 -1.65 11.00 -1.61
CA TYR A 144 -1.71 10.62 -3.03
C TYR A 144 -0.64 9.59 -3.37
N THR A 145 -1.04 8.51 -4.02
CA THR A 145 -0.15 7.44 -4.48
C THR A 145 -0.24 7.24 -5.98
N THR A 146 0.85 6.75 -6.58
CA THR A 146 0.94 6.50 -8.02
C THR A 146 1.07 5.00 -8.27
N TRP A 147 0.18 4.49 -9.13
CA TRP A 147 0.03 3.07 -9.40
C TRP A 147 0.21 2.80 -10.89
N LEU A 148 0.66 1.60 -11.20
CA LEU A 148 0.96 1.13 -12.54
C LEU A 148 0.06 -0.07 -12.84
N VAL A 149 -0.60 -0.02 -13.98
CA VAL A 149 -1.40 -1.12 -14.52
C VAL A 149 -1.25 -1.13 -16.04
N GLY A 150 -1.08 -2.31 -16.65
CA GLY A 150 -1.03 -2.41 -18.11
C GLY A 150 -2.37 -2.02 -18.73
N GLU A 151 -2.36 -1.31 -19.85
CA GLU A 151 -3.59 -0.85 -20.53
C GLU A 151 -4.52 -2.02 -20.91
N GLU A 152 -3.95 -3.18 -21.26
CA GLU A 152 -4.71 -4.37 -21.63
C GLU A 152 -5.21 -5.19 -20.42
N SER A 153 -4.85 -4.79 -19.19
CA SER A 153 -5.28 -5.49 -17.98
C SER A 153 -6.77 -5.28 -17.72
N PRO A 154 -7.54 -6.32 -17.31
CA PRO A 154 -8.90 -6.13 -16.83
C PRO A 154 -9.02 -5.13 -15.68
N LEU A 155 -7.95 -4.97 -14.88
CA LEU A 155 -7.91 -3.99 -13.80
C LEU A 155 -7.95 -2.55 -14.33
N TYR A 156 -7.40 -2.28 -15.51
CA TYR A 156 -7.46 -0.95 -16.12
C TYR A 156 -8.90 -0.53 -16.43
N ALA A 157 -9.70 -1.44 -16.99
CA ALA A 157 -11.11 -1.18 -17.27
C ALA A 157 -11.89 -0.84 -16.00
N ILE A 158 -11.61 -1.54 -14.89
CA ILE A 158 -12.25 -1.27 -13.59
C ILE A 158 -11.80 0.08 -13.01
N VAL A 159 -10.51 0.41 -13.11
CA VAL A 159 -9.98 1.73 -12.71
C VAL A 159 -10.64 2.85 -13.50
N TYR A 160 -10.78 2.68 -14.82
CA TYR A 160 -11.42 3.67 -15.68
C TYR A 160 -12.90 3.85 -15.34
N ASP A 161 -13.63 2.75 -15.10
CA ASP A 161 -15.02 2.82 -14.66
C ASP A 161 -15.16 3.55 -13.31
N ALA A 162 -14.33 3.18 -12.32
CA ALA A 162 -14.30 3.84 -11.02
C ALA A 162 -13.99 5.35 -11.12
N LEU A 163 -13.04 5.74 -11.97
CA LEU A 163 -12.74 7.15 -12.27
C LEU A 163 -13.96 7.87 -12.88
N SER A 164 -14.58 7.26 -13.91
CA SER A 164 -15.66 7.88 -14.66
C SER A 164 -16.94 8.05 -13.83
N SER A 165 -17.22 7.05 -12.98
CA SER A 165 -18.40 6.98 -12.12
C SER A 165 -18.15 7.58 -10.74
N LYS A 166 -16.92 8.02 -10.44
CA LYS A 166 -16.47 8.55 -9.13
C LYS A 166 -16.78 7.60 -7.98
N LEU A 167 -16.50 6.31 -8.20
CA LEU A 167 -16.77 5.26 -7.22
C LEU A 167 -15.58 5.15 -6.24
N PRO A 168 -15.86 4.97 -4.94
CA PRO A 168 -14.82 4.63 -3.97
C PRO A 168 -14.21 3.26 -4.24
N ILE A 169 -12.91 3.12 -3.96
CA ILE A 169 -12.15 1.91 -4.24
C ILE A 169 -11.22 1.51 -3.11
N HIS A 170 -11.08 0.20 -2.87
CA HIS A 170 -9.90 -0.34 -2.18
C HIS A 170 -8.93 -0.85 -3.23
N ALA A 171 -7.73 -0.26 -3.30
CA ALA A 171 -6.65 -0.67 -4.19
C ALA A 171 -5.60 -1.49 -3.43
N TYR A 172 -5.21 -2.60 -4.03
CA TYR A 172 -4.22 -3.54 -3.49
C TYR A 172 -3.10 -3.72 -4.49
N GLY A 173 -1.85 -3.50 -4.06
CA GLY A 173 -0.70 -3.54 -4.94
C GLY A 173 0.56 -4.01 -4.24
N LEU A 174 1.66 -4.02 -4.99
CA LEU A 174 2.97 -4.47 -4.53
C LEU A 174 4.05 -3.52 -5.03
N LEU A 175 5.09 -3.34 -4.23
CA LEU A 175 6.34 -2.77 -4.71
C LEU A 175 7.02 -3.79 -5.65
N PRO A 176 7.30 -3.43 -6.91
CA PRO A 176 7.94 -4.34 -7.85
C PRO A 176 9.39 -4.66 -7.45
N SER A 177 9.88 -5.78 -7.95
CA SER A 177 11.30 -6.12 -7.84
C SER A 177 12.17 -5.13 -8.63
N VAL A 178 13.44 -4.97 -8.21
CA VAL A 178 14.43 -4.14 -8.94
C VAL A 178 14.59 -4.61 -10.39
N THR A 179 14.51 -5.92 -10.63
CA THR A 179 14.68 -6.55 -11.95
C THR A 179 13.63 -6.13 -12.97
N GLN A 180 12.49 -5.59 -12.53
CA GLN A 180 11.46 -5.09 -13.43
C GLN A 180 11.70 -3.63 -13.89
N GLY A 181 12.71 -2.94 -13.36
CA GLY A 181 13.14 -1.63 -13.87
C GLY A 181 12.23 -0.42 -13.59
N TRP A 182 11.02 -0.62 -13.04
CA TRP A 182 10.04 0.47 -12.82
C TRP A 182 10.57 1.68 -12.06
N HIS A 183 11.45 1.46 -11.10
CA HIS A 183 12.10 2.53 -10.31
C HIS A 183 12.96 3.49 -11.15
N GLN A 184 13.30 3.13 -12.39
CA GLN A 184 14.00 4.02 -13.33
C GLN A 184 13.07 5.02 -14.00
N HIS A 185 11.76 4.77 -13.95
CA HIS A 185 10.74 5.55 -14.65
C HIS A 185 9.84 6.34 -13.70
N VAL A 186 9.56 5.79 -12.52
CA VAL A 186 8.67 6.43 -11.53
C VAL A 186 9.28 6.40 -10.13
N ALA A 187 9.04 7.47 -9.37
CA ALA A 187 9.62 7.64 -8.03
C ALA A 187 9.02 6.70 -6.98
N LEU A 188 7.73 6.36 -7.10
CA LEU A 188 7.03 5.36 -6.27
C LEU A 188 6.33 4.38 -7.22
N PRO A 189 6.99 3.28 -7.61
CA PRO A 189 6.37 2.27 -8.45
C PRO A 189 5.49 1.35 -7.60
N ILE A 190 4.18 1.38 -7.79
CA ILE A 190 3.25 0.42 -7.18
C ILE A 190 2.54 -0.32 -8.29
N LEU A 191 2.70 -1.64 -8.38
CA LEU A 191 1.95 -2.45 -9.35
C LEU A 191 0.57 -2.78 -8.77
N LEU A 192 -0.49 -2.37 -9.46
CA LEU A 192 -1.86 -2.74 -9.07
C LEU A 192 -2.06 -4.24 -9.26
N GLN A 193 -2.54 -4.92 -8.21
CA GLN A 193 -2.78 -6.37 -8.19
C GLN A 193 -4.26 -6.72 -8.10
N ALA A 194 -5.01 -5.93 -7.33
CA ALA A 194 -6.45 -6.09 -7.20
C ALA A 194 -7.10 -4.75 -6.85
N ILE A 195 -8.40 -4.66 -7.11
CA ILE A 195 -9.22 -3.50 -6.81
C ILE A 195 -10.62 -3.98 -6.40
N THR A 196 -11.16 -3.40 -5.33
CA THR A 196 -12.56 -3.54 -4.94
C THR A 196 -13.24 -2.21 -5.23
N VAL A 197 -14.36 -2.22 -5.93
CA VAL A 197 -15.17 -1.04 -6.23
C VAL A 197 -16.44 -1.10 -5.41
N PHE A 198 -16.81 0.01 -4.79
CA PHE A 198 -18.00 0.11 -3.95
C PHE A 198 -19.05 0.95 -4.65
N THR A 199 -20.29 0.46 -4.66
CA THR A 199 -21.43 1.27 -5.06
C THR A 199 -21.76 2.24 -3.92
N SER A 200 -21.87 3.52 -4.24
CA SER A 200 -22.28 4.59 -3.30
C SER A 200 -23.65 4.35 -2.70
#